data_AF-A0A251N9A8-F1
#
_entry.id   AF-A0A251N9A8-F1
#
_cell.length_a   1.000
_cell.length_b   1.000
_cell.length_c   1.000
_cell.angle_alpha   90.00
_cell.angle_beta   90.00
_cell.angle_gamma   90.00
#
_symmetry.space_group_name_H-M   'P 1'
#
loop_
_entity.id
_entity.type
_entity.pdbx_description
1 polymer ?
#
loop_
_entity_poly.entity_id
_entity_poly.type
_entity_poly.pdbx_seq_one_letter_code
_entity_poly.pdbx_strand_id
1 'polypeptide(L)'
;MTRQFGPEVRPPPDSKRLGATTIIKKGPCQWARLFPWKGRHKASSSPKETSSTTDVRSASTNAGPAVENPNPRDQAALPSEGLASRETPSSGLPKEISMTTRGPPSPRESTNAAGPAAAAAVENPNPRDQVAILIEGKMRGTPPFSPDCAIYQVPERFRNGNEQHYKPRVVPIGPYHSYHGSFPQMQSYKLKYVEAFTSRNGLGFIDQCLGFVRSCEIIARRYYVVPIDLSSDDFAELMLVDAIFVLELILRYQFAQYIDDGDRIYHKPRMIADVFLDVVLLIENQIPFFLLEGLYDLVDSRYKGNLSFFVDLTHEFLKDYVKIDEFPADHAPVPQVNHGVKHFVDFIRYYYLPPSPVEGENHDRPREGENPNSHPRVEEIPPSVTVLDDAGVQFVTRRTTFSLDIQFNNGSLIIPNFRVDDWTETLFRNLIAFEQCHDHQMKYISQFIFLMGGMINTSKDVDLLIEHGIISSMLGSNDDLSALFNRIGQGVAVNAQTYRYLILSQRLNAYCKAPWHIWKAILNRDYFNTPWKLASTIAAIILLVLTLIQTICSILSL
;
A
#
# COMPACT_ATOMS: atom_id res chain seq x y z
N MET A 1 -7.16 -80.64 4.00
CA MET A 1 -8.38 -81.42 4.28
C MET A 1 -8.92 -80.86 5.59
N THR A 2 -10.07 -80.19 5.71
CA THR A 2 -11.42 -80.36 5.12
C THR A 2 -12.18 -79.01 5.31
N ARG A 3 -12.52 -78.26 4.24
CA ARG A 3 -13.88 -77.93 3.70
C ARG A 3 -14.96 -77.47 4.72
N GLN A 4 -15.41 -76.19 4.68
CA GLN A 4 -16.64 -75.61 4.03
C GLN A 4 -17.90 -75.65 4.96
N PHE A 5 -18.87 -74.71 5.08
CA PHE A 5 -19.53 -73.68 4.23
C PHE A 5 -20.19 -72.54 5.10
N GLY A 6 -20.60 -71.42 4.47
CA GLY A 6 -21.16 -70.13 5.02
C GLY A 6 -22.59 -70.15 5.60
N PRO A 7 -23.41 -69.05 5.57
CA PRO A 7 -23.54 -67.96 4.58
C PRO A 7 -23.50 -66.50 5.15
N GLU A 8 -22.99 -65.50 4.43
CA GLU A 8 -23.67 -64.56 3.51
C GLU A 8 -24.62 -63.52 4.20
N VAL A 9 -24.12 -62.30 4.41
CA VAL A 9 -24.94 -61.11 4.75
C VAL A 9 -24.64 -60.00 3.74
N ARG A 10 -25.68 -59.59 3.01
CA ARG A 10 -25.70 -58.53 1.99
C ARG A 10 -25.49 -57.13 2.62
N PRO A 11 -24.76 -56.21 1.98
CA PRO A 11 -24.84 -54.78 2.29
C PRO A 11 -26.06 -54.14 1.58
N PRO A 12 -26.70 -53.11 2.19
CA PRO A 12 -27.83 -52.41 1.57
C PRO A 12 -27.38 -51.40 0.49
N PRO A 13 -28.29 -51.00 -0.42
CA PRO A 13 -27.95 -50.36 -1.69
C PRO A 13 -27.85 -48.83 -1.64
N ASP A 14 -27.15 -48.30 -2.64
CA ASP A 14 -27.01 -46.90 -3.00
C ASP A 14 -28.31 -46.09 -2.94
N SER A 15 -28.26 -44.91 -2.32
CA SER A 15 -29.22 -43.84 -2.57
C SER A 15 -28.51 -42.63 -3.17
N LYS A 16 -28.79 -42.45 -4.47
CA LYS A 16 -28.54 -41.22 -5.23
C LYS A 16 -29.15 -40.02 -4.50
N ARG A 17 -28.37 -38.95 -4.31
CA ARG A 17 -28.91 -37.59 -4.22
C ARG A 17 -28.22 -36.72 -5.27
N LEU A 18 -29.02 -36.34 -6.28
CA LEU A 18 -28.85 -35.08 -7.01
C LEU A 18 -28.75 -33.95 -5.97
N GLY A 19 -27.83 -32.99 -6.01
CA GLY A 19 -27.14 -32.42 -7.16
C GLY A 19 -27.78 -31.08 -7.51
N ALA A 20 -27.49 -30.03 -6.73
CA ALA A 20 -27.54 -28.61 -7.15
C ALA A 20 -27.00 -27.69 -6.03
N THR A 21 -25.72 -27.83 -5.67
CA THR A 21 -24.98 -26.70 -5.09
C THR A 21 -24.41 -25.95 -6.30
N THR A 22 -24.92 -24.75 -6.58
CA THR A 22 -24.34 -23.87 -7.60
C THR A 22 -22.96 -23.46 -7.12
N ILE A 23 -21.96 -24.29 -7.43
CA ILE A 23 -20.56 -23.93 -7.34
C ILE A 23 -20.36 -22.85 -8.39
N ILE A 24 -20.22 -21.60 -7.94
CA ILE A 24 -19.72 -20.52 -8.78
C ILE A 24 -18.31 -20.95 -9.20
N LYS A 25 -18.20 -21.48 -10.42
CA LYS A 25 -16.91 -21.85 -10.99
C LYS A 25 -16.08 -20.58 -11.05
N LYS A 26 -14.97 -20.53 -10.30
CA LYS A 26 -13.85 -19.62 -10.57
C LYS A 26 -13.44 -19.85 -12.03
N GLY A 27 -13.83 -18.94 -12.91
CA GLY A 27 -13.21 -18.86 -14.22
C GLY A 27 -11.72 -18.53 -14.06
N PRO A 28 -10.84 -19.01 -14.94
CA PRO A 28 -9.45 -18.55 -14.91
C PRO A 28 -9.43 -17.03 -15.08
N CYS A 29 -8.70 -16.33 -14.19
CA CYS A 29 -8.54 -14.88 -14.24
C CYS A 29 -8.07 -14.49 -15.65
N GLN A 30 -8.91 -13.76 -16.40
CA GLN A 30 -8.69 -13.50 -17.83
C GLN A 30 -7.41 -12.69 -18.10
N TRP A 31 -6.88 -12.01 -17.07
CA TRP A 31 -5.67 -11.20 -17.14
C TRP A 31 -4.38 -12.00 -17.34
N ALA A 32 -4.33 -13.27 -16.89
CA ALA A 32 -3.20 -14.15 -17.16
C ALA A 32 -2.98 -14.42 -18.67
N ARG A 33 -3.99 -14.14 -19.52
CA ARG A 33 -3.92 -14.33 -20.97
C ARG A 33 -3.52 -13.06 -21.73
N LEU A 34 -3.71 -11.87 -21.17
CA LEU A 34 -3.39 -10.60 -21.83
C LEU A 34 -1.90 -10.21 -21.67
N PHE A 35 -1.23 -10.76 -20.64
CA PHE A 35 0.22 -10.62 -20.44
C PHE A 35 0.89 -11.99 -20.21
N PRO A 36 1.04 -12.83 -21.25
CA PRO A 36 1.77 -14.08 -21.13
C PRO A 36 3.25 -13.80 -20.80
N TRP A 37 3.62 -14.03 -19.55
CA TRP A 37 4.99 -13.95 -19.06
C TRP A 37 5.81 -15.10 -19.67
N LYS A 38 6.58 -14.82 -20.74
CA LYS A 38 7.67 -15.71 -21.18
C LYS A 38 8.99 -15.08 -20.77
N GLY A 39 9.57 -15.59 -19.69
CA GLY A 39 10.99 -15.40 -19.38
C GLY A 39 11.81 -15.84 -20.59
N ARG A 40 12.37 -14.88 -21.33
CA ARG A 40 13.10 -15.13 -22.55
C ARG A 40 14.58 -15.31 -22.20
N HIS A 41 14.96 -16.48 -21.69
CA HIS A 41 16.35 -16.92 -21.81
C HIS A 41 16.60 -17.28 -23.29
N LYS A 42 17.23 -16.36 -24.03
CA LYS A 42 17.83 -16.70 -25.33
C LYS A 42 19.30 -17.06 -25.08
N ALA A 43 19.59 -18.36 -25.11
CA ALA A 43 20.88 -18.82 -25.59
C ALA A 43 20.88 -18.73 -27.12
N SER A 44 21.99 -18.25 -27.67
CA SER A 44 22.25 -18.05 -29.09
C SER A 44 22.37 -19.37 -29.85
N SER A 45 21.67 -19.49 -30.97
CA SER A 45 22.21 -20.07 -32.20
C SER A 45 21.28 -19.78 -33.39
N SER A 46 21.83 -19.15 -34.43
CA SER A 46 21.30 -19.18 -35.81
C SER A 46 21.61 -20.56 -36.42
N PRO A 47 20.95 -21.04 -37.51
CA PRO A 47 20.90 -20.35 -38.81
C PRO A 47 19.65 -20.55 -39.72
N LYS A 48 19.55 -19.61 -40.69
CA LYS A 48 19.16 -19.72 -42.11
C LYS A 48 17.72 -20.02 -42.59
N GLU A 49 17.33 -19.16 -43.55
CA GLU A 49 16.53 -19.41 -44.80
C GLU A 49 15.04 -19.79 -44.58
N THR A 50 14.02 -19.33 -45.31
CA THR A 50 13.83 -18.71 -46.64
C THR A 50 12.37 -18.21 -46.75
N SER A 51 12.13 -17.22 -47.63
CA SER A 51 10.90 -16.93 -48.44
C SER A 51 9.51 -17.31 -47.89
N SER A 52 8.47 -16.47 -47.89
CA SER A 52 7.86 -15.86 -49.08
C SER A 52 6.58 -15.10 -48.67
N THR A 53 6.31 -14.00 -49.39
CA THR A 53 5.01 -13.49 -49.89
C THR A 53 3.75 -14.31 -49.54
N THR A 54 2.59 -13.75 -49.21
CA THR A 54 1.67 -12.92 -50.03
C THR A 54 0.47 -12.60 -49.10
N ASP A 55 0.15 -11.35 -48.75
CA ASP A 55 -0.76 -10.44 -49.44
C ASP A 55 -2.28 -10.77 -49.37
N VAL A 56 -3.04 -9.72 -49.01
CA VAL A 56 -4.31 -9.28 -49.65
C VAL A 56 -5.69 -9.71 -49.07
N ARG A 57 -6.36 -8.67 -48.52
CA ARG A 57 -7.79 -8.26 -48.69
C ARG A 57 -8.91 -9.15 -48.13
N SER A 58 -10.12 -8.69 -47.85
CA SER A 58 -10.81 -7.40 -47.57
C SER A 58 -12.32 -7.71 -47.59
N ALA A 59 -13.14 -6.74 -47.14
CA ALA A 59 -14.60 -6.61 -47.35
C ALA A 59 -15.48 -7.39 -46.34
N SER A 60 -16.24 -6.76 -45.43
CA SER A 60 -17.32 -5.75 -45.52
C SER A 60 -18.72 -6.32 -45.77
N THR A 61 -19.72 -5.59 -45.25
CA THR A 61 -21.19 -5.60 -45.48
C THR A 61 -22.02 -6.38 -44.46
N ASN A 62 -23.25 -6.00 -44.09
CA ASN A 62 -23.94 -4.71 -43.89
C ASN A 62 -25.34 -5.05 -43.31
N ALA A 63 -26.00 -4.06 -42.68
CA ALA A 63 -27.47 -3.86 -42.59
C ALA A 63 -28.38 -4.72 -41.67
N GLY A 64 -29.04 -4.05 -40.70
CA GLY A 64 -30.48 -3.68 -40.81
C GLY A 64 -31.56 -4.49 -40.05
N PRO A 65 -32.76 -3.90 -39.74
CA PRO A 65 -33.43 -3.97 -38.42
C PRO A 65 -34.95 -4.33 -38.42
N ALA A 66 -35.60 -4.43 -37.23
CA ALA A 66 -37.05 -4.19 -36.90
C ALA A 66 -37.32 -4.54 -35.40
N VAL A 67 -37.81 -3.68 -34.49
CA VAL A 67 -39.18 -3.14 -34.16
C VAL A 67 -40.22 -4.20 -33.72
N GLU A 68 -40.67 -4.15 -32.44
CA GLU A 68 -42.09 -4.09 -31.97
C GLU A 68 -42.23 -4.22 -30.43
N ASN A 69 -43.24 -3.55 -29.87
CA ASN A 69 -43.79 -3.52 -28.50
C ASN A 69 -45.35 -3.43 -28.71
N PRO A 70 -46.31 -3.85 -27.84
CA PRO A 70 -46.43 -3.45 -26.40
C PRO A 70 -47.23 -4.39 -25.41
N ASN A 71 -47.17 -4.02 -24.11
CA ASN A 71 -47.98 -4.20 -22.85
C ASN A 71 -49.47 -4.71 -22.86
N PRO A 72 -50.29 -4.86 -21.75
CA PRO A 72 -50.14 -4.63 -20.25
C PRO A 72 -50.97 -5.54 -19.24
N ARG A 73 -51.04 -5.13 -17.93
CA ARG A 73 -52.08 -5.35 -16.83
C ARG A 73 -51.94 -6.58 -15.88
N ASP A 74 -52.23 -6.61 -14.55
CA ASP A 74 -53.12 -5.92 -13.55
C ASP A 74 -52.56 -6.07 -12.08
N GLN A 75 -52.70 -5.11 -11.12
CA GLN A 75 -53.63 -4.99 -9.94
C GLN A 75 -53.78 -6.24 -9.01
N ALA A 76 -53.91 -6.25 -7.67
CA ALA A 76 -54.10 -5.30 -6.54
C ALA A 76 -53.99 -6.03 -5.16
N ALA A 77 -54.02 -5.25 -4.06
CA ALA A 77 -54.67 -5.50 -2.74
C ALA A 77 -53.90 -6.06 -1.50
N LEU A 78 -53.88 -5.23 -0.45
CA LEU A 78 -53.84 -5.46 1.02
C LEU A 78 -55.19 -6.05 1.54
N PRO A 79 -55.43 -6.50 2.81
CA PRO A 79 -55.08 -5.84 4.10
C PRO A 79 -54.83 -6.76 5.36
N SER A 80 -54.10 -6.33 6.40
CA SER A 80 -54.48 -5.78 7.74
C SER A 80 -54.70 -6.74 8.95
N GLU A 81 -54.25 -6.28 10.13
CA GLU A 81 -54.55 -6.69 11.54
C GLU A 81 -53.84 -7.97 12.09
N GLY A 82 -53.40 -8.09 13.36
CA GLY A 82 -53.43 -7.24 14.55
C GLY A 82 -52.93 -8.02 15.81
N LEU A 83 -52.44 -7.25 16.80
CA LEU A 83 -52.39 -7.45 18.26
C LEU A 83 -51.61 -8.59 18.99
N ALA A 84 -50.85 -8.10 20.00
CA ALA A 84 -50.78 -8.53 21.41
C ALA A 84 -49.70 -9.53 21.90
N SER A 85 -48.68 -8.93 22.55
CA SER A 85 -48.19 -9.16 23.93
C SER A 85 -48.25 -10.57 24.54
N ARG A 86 -47.07 -11.09 24.95
CA ARG A 86 -46.91 -11.75 26.27
C ARG A 86 -45.46 -11.80 26.77
N GLU A 87 -45.40 -11.81 28.09
CA GLU A 87 -44.31 -11.57 29.03
C GLU A 87 -43.10 -12.53 29.00
N THR A 88 -42.01 -12.00 29.58
CA THR A 88 -40.72 -12.61 29.94
C THR A 88 -40.82 -13.80 30.93
N PRO A 89 -39.74 -14.56 31.18
CA PRO A 89 -38.85 -14.19 32.29
C PRO A 89 -37.34 -14.37 32.08
N SER A 90 -36.62 -13.69 32.96
CA SER A 90 -35.19 -13.48 33.17
C SER A 90 -34.26 -14.70 33.29
N SER A 91 -32.99 -14.51 32.89
CA SER A 91 -31.74 -14.87 33.62
C SER A 91 -30.55 -14.51 32.70
N GLY A 92 -29.37 -14.04 33.09
CA GLY A 92 -28.78 -13.60 34.34
C GLY A 92 -27.43 -12.94 33.98
N LEU A 93 -27.10 -11.83 34.65
CA LEU A 93 -25.81 -11.13 34.56
C LEU A 93 -24.86 -11.65 35.65
N PRO A 94 -23.53 -11.62 35.43
CA PRO A 94 -22.58 -11.57 36.53
C PRO A 94 -21.81 -10.23 36.61
N LYS A 95 -22.05 -9.55 37.73
CA LYS A 95 -21.12 -8.93 38.70
C LYS A 95 -20.00 -7.97 38.25
N GLU A 96 -20.12 -6.76 38.83
CA GLU A 96 -19.11 -5.74 39.09
C GLU A 96 -17.91 -6.21 39.95
N ILE A 97 -16.77 -5.55 39.75
CA ILE A 97 -15.77 -5.25 40.78
C ILE A 97 -15.49 -3.74 40.76
N SER A 98 -15.66 -3.11 41.92
CA SER A 98 -15.44 -1.70 42.24
C SER A 98 -13.96 -1.39 42.51
N MET A 99 -13.50 -0.18 42.18
CA MET A 99 -12.64 0.62 43.07
C MET A 99 -12.66 2.13 42.75
N THR A 100 -13.25 2.86 43.71
CA THR A 100 -13.16 4.27 44.12
C THR A 100 -12.04 5.18 43.62
N THR A 101 -12.37 6.43 43.28
CA THR A 101 -11.54 7.62 43.58
C THR A 101 -12.39 8.82 44.02
N ARG A 102 -11.83 9.58 44.98
CA ARG A 102 -12.42 10.65 45.81
C ARG A 102 -12.55 11.98 45.06
N GLY A 103 -13.64 12.71 45.28
CA GLY A 103 -13.75 14.15 45.01
C GLY A 103 -13.41 15.01 46.25
N PRO A 104 -12.89 16.24 46.09
CA PRO A 104 -12.60 17.13 47.21
C PRO A 104 -13.82 17.96 47.66
N PRO A 105 -13.81 18.50 48.89
CA PRO A 105 -15.01 18.97 49.59
C PRO A 105 -15.28 20.48 49.46
N SER A 106 -16.55 20.87 49.57
CA SER A 106 -16.97 22.25 49.85
C SER A 106 -16.77 22.61 51.32
N PRO A 107 -16.51 23.89 51.66
CA PRO A 107 -16.81 24.40 52.99
C PRO A 107 -17.71 25.65 53.00
N ARG A 108 -18.86 25.45 53.65
CA ARG A 108 -19.47 26.23 54.75
C ARG A 108 -19.64 27.75 54.62
N GLU A 109 -20.90 28.14 54.69
CA GLU A 109 -21.39 29.45 55.13
C GLU A 109 -21.04 29.72 56.60
N SER A 110 -20.56 30.93 56.89
CA SER A 110 -20.83 31.63 58.15
C SER A 110 -20.93 33.13 57.90
N THR A 111 -21.93 33.70 58.56
CA THR A 111 -22.43 35.07 58.48
C THR A 111 -21.52 36.07 59.19
N ASN A 112 -21.39 37.29 58.66
CA ASN A 112 -21.35 38.53 59.44
C ASN A 112 -21.62 39.76 58.55
N ALA A 113 -22.49 40.64 59.03
CA ALA A 113 -23.00 41.82 58.37
C ALA A 113 -22.18 43.09 58.69
N ALA A 114 -21.94 43.95 57.69
CA ALA A 114 -21.75 45.40 57.85
C ALA A 114 -21.69 46.13 56.48
N GLY A 115 -22.65 47.04 56.23
CA GLY A 115 -22.54 48.34 55.52
C GLY A 115 -21.99 48.43 54.06
N PRO A 116 -22.57 49.28 53.19
CA PRO A 116 -22.20 49.34 51.77
C PRO A 116 -20.91 50.13 51.58
N ALA A 117 -19.78 49.44 51.40
CA ALA A 117 -18.57 50.04 50.86
C ALA A 117 -18.54 49.82 49.35
N ALA A 118 -18.55 50.92 48.60
CA ALA A 118 -18.42 50.97 47.16
C ALA A 118 -17.22 50.11 46.70
N ALA A 119 -17.50 48.94 46.14
CA ALA A 119 -16.52 48.19 45.39
C ALA A 119 -16.43 48.84 44.01
N ALA A 120 -15.48 49.76 43.90
CA ALA A 120 -14.96 50.22 42.62
C ALA A 120 -14.76 49.00 41.72
N ALA A 121 -15.41 49.00 40.57
CA ALA A 121 -15.04 48.13 39.48
C ALA A 121 -13.54 48.33 39.27
N VAL A 122 -12.75 47.27 39.45
CA VAL A 122 -11.39 47.24 38.94
C VAL A 122 -11.54 47.25 37.42
N GLU A 123 -11.67 48.45 36.87
CA GLU A 123 -11.50 48.71 35.46
C GLU A 123 -10.10 48.20 35.12
N ASN A 124 -10.06 47.08 34.41
CA ASN A 124 -8.83 46.54 33.85
C ASN A 124 -8.25 47.66 32.95
N PRO A 125 -7.12 48.30 33.29
CA PRO A 125 -6.77 49.63 32.79
C PRO A 125 -6.20 49.62 31.37
N ASN A 126 -6.39 48.53 30.63
CA ASN A 126 -6.10 48.47 29.21
C ASN A 126 -7.29 47.83 28.47
N PRO A 127 -7.94 48.54 27.53
CA PRO A 127 -8.86 47.88 26.61
C PRO A 127 -8.10 46.74 25.92
N ARG A 128 -8.70 45.54 25.96
CA ARG A 128 -8.11 44.34 25.36
C ARG A 128 -7.74 44.65 23.92
N ASP A 129 -6.50 44.34 23.54
CA ASP A 129 -5.98 44.64 22.21
C ASP A 129 -6.91 44.04 21.12
N GLN A 130 -7.28 44.85 20.14
CA GLN A 130 -8.19 44.46 19.05
C GLN A 130 -7.64 43.25 18.27
N VAL A 131 -6.32 43.15 18.13
CA VAL A 131 -5.66 42.01 17.50
C VAL A 131 -5.87 40.75 18.33
N ALA A 132 -5.81 40.83 19.66
CA ALA A 132 -6.09 39.68 20.53
C ALA A 132 -7.54 39.19 20.40
N ILE A 133 -8.51 40.10 20.30
CA ILE A 133 -9.94 39.75 20.09
C ILE A 133 -10.12 39.06 18.72
N LEU A 134 -9.48 39.58 17.67
CA LEU A 134 -9.51 38.97 16.34
C LEU A 134 -8.85 37.59 16.33
N ILE A 135 -7.72 37.43 17.02
CA ILE A 135 -7.04 36.13 17.16
C ILE A 135 -7.94 35.15 17.91
N GLU A 136 -8.53 35.52 19.03
CA GLU A 136 -9.47 34.66 19.77
C GLU A 136 -10.71 34.30 18.95
N GLY A 137 -11.20 35.24 18.13
CA GLY A 137 -12.27 34.99 17.16
C GLY A 137 -11.87 33.93 16.14
N LYS A 138 -10.66 34.05 15.56
CA LYS A 138 -10.11 33.03 14.66
C LYS A 138 -9.91 31.69 15.36
N MET A 139 -9.37 31.67 16.57
CA MET A 139 -9.16 30.44 17.35
C MET A 139 -10.47 29.71 17.63
N ARG A 140 -11.55 30.43 17.96
CA ARG A 140 -12.89 29.83 18.16
C ARG A 140 -13.51 29.32 16.85
N GLY A 141 -13.16 29.92 15.72
CA GLY A 141 -13.60 29.49 14.39
C GLY A 141 -12.77 28.36 13.77
N THR A 142 -11.56 28.11 14.27
CA THR A 142 -10.69 27.03 13.79
C THR A 142 -11.17 25.70 14.35
N PRO A 143 -11.45 24.68 13.51
CA PRO A 143 -11.80 23.36 13.99
C PRO A 143 -10.64 22.74 14.79
N PRO A 144 -10.92 21.96 15.85
CA PRO A 144 -9.88 21.26 16.59
C PRO A 144 -9.17 20.23 15.68
N PHE A 145 -7.92 19.90 16.00
CA PHE A 145 -7.22 18.81 15.34
C PHE A 145 -8.02 17.50 15.51
N SER A 146 -8.30 16.84 14.40
CA SER A 146 -9.00 15.56 14.38
C SER A 146 -8.02 14.41 14.52
N PRO A 147 -8.18 13.52 15.51
CA PRO A 147 -7.37 12.29 15.60
C PRO A 147 -7.71 11.31 14.47
N ASP A 148 -8.83 11.49 13.78
CA ASP A 148 -9.29 10.64 12.69
C ASP A 148 -8.69 11.05 11.32
N CYS A 149 -7.95 12.16 11.27
CA CYS A 149 -7.37 12.68 10.03
C CYS A 149 -6.37 11.68 9.42
N ALA A 150 -6.59 11.31 8.15
CA ALA A 150 -5.75 10.36 7.44
C ALA A 150 -5.56 10.67 5.95
N ILE A 151 -6.41 11.51 5.35
CA ILE A 151 -6.33 11.89 3.93
C ILE A 151 -5.72 13.29 3.83
N TYR A 152 -4.44 13.33 3.45
CA TYR A 152 -3.62 14.54 3.44
C TYR A 152 -3.51 15.14 2.05
N GLN A 153 -3.43 16.47 1.99
CA GLN A 153 -2.83 17.15 0.84
C GLN A 153 -1.31 17.07 0.97
N VAL A 154 -0.64 16.72 -0.12
CA VAL A 154 0.79 16.49 -0.13
C VAL A 154 1.51 17.82 0.06
N PRO A 155 2.41 17.93 1.06
CA PRO A 155 3.20 19.14 1.28
C PRO A 155 4.00 19.55 0.04
N GLU A 156 4.12 20.86 -0.18
CA GLU A 156 4.81 21.43 -1.36
C GLU A 156 6.23 20.90 -1.58
N ARG A 157 6.95 20.55 -0.50
CA ARG A 157 8.30 19.95 -0.58
C ARG A 157 8.36 18.64 -1.38
N PHE A 158 7.27 17.87 -1.40
CA PHE A 158 7.16 16.64 -2.18
C PHE A 158 6.52 16.90 -3.54
N ARG A 159 5.63 17.89 -3.61
CA ARG A 159 4.82 18.21 -4.79
C ARG A 159 5.59 18.94 -5.88
N ASN A 160 6.48 19.88 -5.51
CA ASN A 160 7.19 20.73 -6.45
C ASN A 160 7.99 19.92 -7.48
N GLY A 161 7.60 20.03 -8.77
CA GLY A 161 8.22 19.30 -9.89
C GLY A 161 7.82 17.84 -10.02
N ASN A 162 6.87 17.37 -9.20
CA ASN A 162 6.38 15.99 -9.15
C ASN A 162 4.85 15.91 -9.07
N GLU A 163 4.14 16.96 -9.51
CA GLU A 163 2.70 17.11 -9.37
C GLU A 163 1.93 15.95 -10.02
N GLN A 164 2.48 15.36 -11.08
CA GLN A 164 1.90 14.24 -11.82
C GLN A 164 1.73 12.96 -10.97
N HIS A 165 2.46 12.83 -9.85
CA HIS A 165 2.40 11.64 -8.99
C HIS A 165 1.32 11.72 -7.91
N TYR A 166 0.64 12.87 -7.78
CA TYR A 166 -0.35 13.11 -6.74
C TYR A 166 -1.72 13.51 -7.29
N LYS A 167 -1.82 13.76 -8.61
CA LYS A 167 -3.06 14.15 -9.28
C LYS A 167 -3.65 12.99 -10.08
N PRO A 168 -4.98 12.79 -10.05
CA PRO A 168 -5.64 11.77 -10.85
C PRO A 168 -5.48 12.05 -12.34
N ARG A 169 -5.24 10.99 -13.11
CA ARG A 169 -5.04 11.04 -14.57
C ARG A 169 -6.33 10.80 -15.35
N VAL A 170 -7.23 9.98 -14.82
CA VAL A 170 -8.46 9.53 -15.48
C VAL A 170 -9.68 9.55 -14.57
N VAL A 171 -9.53 9.29 -13.27
CA VAL A 171 -10.66 9.21 -12.33
C VAL A 171 -10.36 9.90 -10.99
N PRO A 172 -10.95 11.09 -10.76
CA PRO A 172 -10.96 11.66 -9.42
C PRO A 172 -11.95 10.88 -8.55
N ILE A 173 -11.62 10.61 -7.30
CA ILE A 173 -12.54 10.11 -6.27
C ILE A 173 -12.39 10.96 -5.00
N GLY A 174 -13.49 11.15 -4.29
CA GLY A 174 -13.52 12.00 -3.11
C GLY A 174 -13.43 13.49 -3.45
N PRO A 175 -13.37 14.35 -2.42
CA PRO A 175 -13.65 15.78 -2.56
C PRO A 175 -12.49 16.63 -3.09
N TYR A 176 -11.23 16.19 -3.00
CA TYR A 176 -10.09 17.04 -3.38
C TYR A 176 -9.94 17.28 -4.88
N HIS A 177 -10.42 16.37 -5.74
CA HIS A 177 -10.23 16.47 -7.19
C HIS A 177 -11.52 16.48 -8.02
N SER A 178 -12.67 16.13 -7.43
CA SER A 178 -13.92 15.94 -8.17
C SER A 178 -14.58 17.22 -8.67
N TYR A 179 -14.26 18.39 -8.08
CA TYR A 179 -14.92 19.67 -8.40
C TYR A 179 -14.31 20.47 -9.54
N HIS A 180 -13.16 20.06 -10.09
CA HIS A 180 -12.47 20.83 -11.13
C HIS A 180 -13.05 20.65 -12.55
N GLY A 181 -14.13 19.89 -12.73
CA GLY A 181 -14.81 19.74 -14.02
C GLY A 181 -14.01 18.99 -15.10
N SER A 182 -12.83 18.47 -14.78
CA SER A 182 -11.87 17.93 -15.75
C SER A 182 -12.22 16.55 -16.33
N PHE A 183 -13.26 15.88 -15.85
CA PHE A 183 -13.55 14.47 -16.19
C PHE A 183 -15.05 14.14 -16.43
N PRO A 184 -15.77 14.88 -17.30
CA PRO A 184 -17.21 14.68 -17.49
C PRO A 184 -17.57 13.27 -17.99
N GLN A 185 -16.72 12.69 -18.85
CA GLN A 185 -16.92 11.31 -19.32
C GLN A 185 -16.80 10.31 -18.17
N MET A 186 -15.82 10.46 -17.29
CA MET A 186 -15.64 9.52 -16.17
C MET A 186 -16.81 9.61 -15.18
N GLN A 187 -17.34 10.80 -14.91
CA GLN A 187 -18.53 10.93 -14.08
C GLN A 187 -19.74 10.18 -14.66
N SER A 188 -19.91 10.20 -15.98
CA SER A 188 -20.96 9.38 -16.63
C SER A 188 -20.73 7.87 -16.45
N TYR A 189 -19.47 7.42 -16.41
CA TYR A 189 -19.15 6.01 -16.18
C TYR A 189 -19.38 5.61 -14.73
N LYS A 190 -19.05 6.46 -13.75
CA LYS A 190 -19.36 6.20 -12.35
C LYS A 190 -20.86 6.00 -12.12
N LEU A 191 -21.70 6.86 -12.72
CA LEU A 191 -23.16 6.70 -12.62
C LEU A 191 -23.66 5.39 -13.23
N LYS A 192 -23.02 4.89 -14.31
CA LYS A 192 -23.33 3.56 -14.86
C LYS A 192 -22.95 2.42 -13.92
N TYR A 193 -21.85 2.57 -13.18
CA TYR A 193 -21.46 1.61 -12.14
C TYR A 193 -22.42 1.64 -10.95
N VAL A 194 -22.87 2.83 -10.54
CA VAL A 194 -23.91 3.00 -9.52
C VAL A 194 -25.20 2.31 -9.96
N GLU A 195 -25.67 2.58 -11.18
CA GLU A 195 -26.88 1.96 -11.76
C GLU A 195 -26.78 0.42 -11.75
N ALA A 196 -25.65 -0.14 -12.19
CA ALA A 196 -25.43 -1.59 -12.18
C ALA A 196 -25.44 -2.16 -10.75
N PHE A 197 -24.72 -1.51 -9.82
CA PHE A 197 -24.63 -1.93 -8.42
C PHE A 197 -25.99 -1.91 -7.71
N THR A 198 -26.77 -0.84 -7.89
CA THR A 198 -28.09 -0.70 -7.26
C THR A 198 -29.11 -1.64 -7.89
N SER A 199 -29.08 -1.82 -9.21
CA SER A 199 -30.02 -2.72 -9.91
C SER A 199 -29.87 -4.17 -9.47
N ARG A 200 -28.65 -4.60 -9.10
CA ARG A 200 -28.43 -5.95 -8.57
C ARG A 200 -28.99 -6.15 -7.16
N ASN A 201 -28.94 -5.14 -6.30
CA ASN A 201 -29.35 -5.26 -4.89
C ASN A 201 -30.83 -4.95 -4.65
N GLY A 202 -31.54 -4.46 -5.67
CA GLY A 202 -33.00 -4.28 -5.65
C GLY A 202 -33.46 -2.84 -5.41
N LEU A 203 -34.78 -2.63 -5.46
CA LEU A 203 -35.40 -1.31 -5.33
C LEU A 203 -35.18 -0.71 -3.94
N GLY A 204 -34.89 0.60 -3.88
CA GLY A 204 -34.66 1.34 -2.63
C GLY A 204 -33.29 1.11 -1.99
N PHE A 205 -32.42 0.30 -2.60
CA PHE A 205 -31.07 0.07 -2.08
C PHE A 205 -30.22 1.35 -2.07
N ILE A 206 -30.38 2.20 -3.09
CA ILE A 206 -29.71 3.50 -3.15
C ILE A 206 -30.05 4.39 -1.95
N ASP A 207 -31.32 4.36 -1.50
CA ASP A 207 -31.77 5.15 -0.33
C ASP A 207 -31.14 4.64 0.96
N GLN A 208 -30.95 3.31 1.09
CA GLN A 208 -30.25 2.70 2.22
C GLN A 208 -28.78 3.12 2.25
N CYS A 209 -28.10 3.05 1.09
CA CYS A 209 -26.72 3.49 0.97
C CYS A 209 -26.57 4.99 1.27
N LEU A 210 -27.47 5.83 0.76
CA LEU A 210 -27.47 7.27 1.02
C LEU A 210 -27.71 7.57 2.51
N GLY A 211 -28.64 6.86 3.14
CA GLY A 211 -28.90 6.95 4.57
C GLY A 211 -27.66 6.63 5.41
N PHE A 212 -26.94 5.57 5.05
CA PHE A 212 -25.66 5.22 5.67
C PHE A 212 -24.60 6.31 5.49
N VAL A 213 -24.37 6.79 4.26
CA VAL A 213 -23.39 7.86 3.99
C VAL A 213 -23.70 9.12 4.81
N ARG A 214 -24.98 9.54 4.87
CA ARG A 214 -25.42 10.69 5.67
C ARG A 214 -25.15 10.50 7.16
N SER A 215 -25.39 9.30 7.70
CA SER A 215 -25.11 9.00 9.11
C SER A 215 -23.62 9.09 9.48
N CYS A 216 -22.74 8.89 8.49
CA CYS A 216 -21.29 8.90 8.66
C CYS A 216 -20.64 10.23 8.24
N GLU A 217 -21.39 11.21 7.75
CA GLU A 217 -20.85 12.43 7.12
C GLU A 217 -19.83 13.17 8.00
N ILE A 218 -20.17 13.40 9.27
CA ILE A 218 -19.30 14.14 10.21
C ILE A 218 -17.95 13.42 10.37
N ILE A 219 -17.97 12.10 10.47
CA ILE A 219 -16.77 11.27 10.61
C ILE A 219 -15.99 11.27 9.29
N ALA A 220 -16.67 11.10 8.15
CA ALA A 220 -16.02 11.09 6.84
C ALA A 220 -15.31 12.43 6.54
N ARG A 221 -15.90 13.57 6.89
CA ARG A 221 -15.27 14.89 6.72
C ARG A 221 -14.01 15.05 7.58
N ARG A 222 -13.98 14.44 8.78
CA ARG A 222 -12.83 14.48 9.71
C ARG A 222 -11.60 13.70 9.24
N TYR A 223 -11.75 12.82 8.24
CA TYR A 223 -10.63 12.11 7.64
C TYR A 223 -9.76 13.03 6.77
N TYR A 224 -10.31 14.13 6.26
CA TYR A 224 -9.60 15.06 5.38
C TYR A 224 -8.91 16.17 6.18
N VAL A 225 -7.61 16.38 5.92
CA VAL A 225 -6.82 17.42 6.62
C VAL A 225 -7.32 18.83 6.32
N VAL A 226 -7.76 19.08 5.09
CA VAL A 226 -8.35 20.36 4.70
C VAL A 226 -9.86 20.27 4.84
N PRO A 227 -10.51 21.23 5.53
CA PRO A 227 -11.96 21.27 5.62
C PRO A 227 -12.62 21.28 4.25
N ILE A 228 -13.62 20.43 4.07
CA ILE A 228 -14.36 20.31 2.81
C ILE A 228 -15.52 21.30 2.81
N ASP A 229 -15.45 22.30 1.94
CA ASP A 229 -16.47 23.34 1.76
C ASP A 229 -17.55 22.87 0.77
N LEU A 230 -18.43 21.99 1.25
CA LEU A 230 -19.56 21.44 0.50
C LEU A 230 -20.79 21.38 1.39
N SER A 231 -21.96 21.56 0.79
CA SER A 231 -23.22 21.26 1.46
C SER A 231 -23.29 19.78 1.85
N SER A 232 -24.17 19.45 2.81
CA SER A 232 -24.36 18.06 3.24
C SER A 232 -24.85 17.17 2.09
N ASP A 233 -25.75 17.69 1.25
CA ASP A 233 -26.28 16.95 0.10
C ASP A 233 -25.22 16.74 -0.99
N ASP A 234 -24.45 17.79 -1.35
CA ASP A 234 -23.39 17.66 -2.37
C ASP A 234 -22.29 16.70 -1.92
N PHE A 235 -21.93 16.73 -0.63
CA PHE A 235 -20.95 15.81 -0.06
C PHE A 235 -21.48 14.37 -0.05
N ALA A 236 -22.73 14.17 0.37
CA ALA A 236 -23.34 12.83 0.40
C ALA A 236 -23.46 12.23 -1.00
N GLU A 237 -23.88 13.02 -1.99
CA GLU A 237 -23.94 12.60 -3.39
C GLU A 237 -22.55 12.19 -3.90
N LEU A 238 -21.55 13.06 -3.73
CA LEU A 238 -20.19 12.80 -4.17
C LEU A 238 -19.64 11.51 -3.54
N MET A 239 -19.73 11.39 -2.21
CA MET A 239 -19.18 10.26 -1.48
C MET A 239 -19.88 8.95 -1.86
N LEU A 240 -21.21 8.98 -2.04
CA LEU A 240 -21.98 7.80 -2.44
C LEU A 240 -21.60 7.31 -3.84
N VAL A 241 -21.58 8.22 -4.83
CA VAL A 241 -21.26 7.87 -6.22
C VAL A 241 -19.85 7.32 -6.31
N ASP A 242 -18.88 7.99 -5.68
CA ASP A 242 -17.48 7.58 -5.76
C ASP A 242 -17.21 6.29 -4.98
N ALA A 243 -17.81 6.11 -3.80
CA ALA A 243 -17.63 4.90 -3.01
C ALA A 243 -18.28 3.68 -3.70
N ILE A 244 -19.50 3.81 -4.23
CA ILE A 244 -20.14 2.73 -4.99
C ILE A 244 -19.35 2.42 -6.26
N PHE A 245 -18.85 3.43 -6.97
CA PHE A 245 -17.99 3.20 -8.14
C PHE A 245 -16.77 2.35 -7.78
N VAL A 246 -16.07 2.68 -6.69
CA VAL A 246 -14.91 1.91 -6.22
C VAL A 246 -15.30 0.48 -5.81
N LEU A 247 -16.40 0.31 -5.08
CA LEU A 247 -16.89 -1.03 -4.70
C LEU A 247 -17.23 -1.88 -5.92
N GLU A 248 -17.98 -1.32 -6.86
CA GLU A 248 -18.41 -2.01 -8.08
C GLU A 248 -17.21 -2.34 -8.97
N LEU A 249 -16.23 -1.43 -9.05
CA LEU A 249 -14.96 -1.67 -9.72
C LEU A 249 -14.27 -2.91 -9.13
N ILE A 250 -14.04 -2.96 -7.81
CA ILE A 250 -13.38 -4.11 -7.19
C ILE A 250 -14.20 -5.40 -7.34
N LEU A 251 -15.53 -5.32 -7.24
CA LEU A 251 -16.43 -6.47 -7.45
C LEU A 251 -16.34 -7.02 -8.87
N ARG A 252 -16.30 -6.16 -9.90
CA ARG A 252 -16.11 -6.57 -11.30
C ARG A 252 -14.77 -7.24 -11.55
N TYR A 253 -13.72 -6.80 -10.86
CA TYR A 253 -12.42 -7.48 -10.91
C TYR A 253 -12.52 -8.93 -10.41
N GLN A 254 -13.16 -9.12 -9.26
CA GLN A 254 -13.28 -10.44 -8.63
C GLN A 254 -14.29 -11.36 -9.34
N PHE A 255 -15.38 -10.78 -9.83
CA PHE A 255 -16.51 -11.49 -10.39
C PHE A 255 -16.75 -11.04 -11.83
N ALA A 256 -16.11 -11.74 -12.78
CA ALA A 256 -16.19 -11.41 -14.20
C ALA A 256 -17.63 -11.36 -14.74
N GLN A 257 -18.59 -12.04 -14.11
CA GLN A 257 -20.01 -11.96 -14.50
C GLN A 257 -20.66 -10.58 -14.30
N TYR A 258 -20.01 -9.66 -13.58
CA TYR A 258 -20.49 -8.29 -13.39
C TYR A 258 -19.97 -7.32 -14.45
N ILE A 259 -19.08 -7.78 -15.35
CA ILE A 259 -18.57 -6.96 -16.44
C ILE A 259 -19.57 -7.01 -17.59
N ASP A 260 -20.19 -5.86 -17.86
CA ASP A 260 -21.13 -5.70 -18.97
C ASP A 260 -20.38 -5.68 -20.32
N ASP A 261 -20.97 -6.22 -21.39
CA ASP A 261 -20.38 -6.19 -22.76
C ASP A 261 -20.02 -4.77 -23.23
N GLY A 262 -20.74 -3.75 -22.74
CA GLY A 262 -20.51 -2.34 -23.03
C GLY A 262 -19.50 -1.63 -22.13
N ASP A 263 -18.87 -2.33 -21.18
CA ASP A 263 -17.96 -1.73 -20.20
C ASP A 263 -16.75 -1.09 -20.89
N ARG A 264 -16.54 0.20 -20.66
CA ARG A 264 -15.48 0.98 -21.31
C ARG A 264 -14.19 1.07 -20.49
N ILE A 265 -14.22 0.61 -19.25
CA ILE A 265 -13.07 0.57 -18.34
C ILE A 265 -12.42 -0.81 -18.46
N TYR A 266 -13.16 -1.90 -18.18
CA TYR A 266 -12.61 -3.27 -18.17
C TYR A 266 -12.19 -3.77 -19.55
N HIS A 267 -12.89 -3.39 -20.63
CA HIS A 267 -12.52 -3.79 -21.98
C HIS A 267 -11.32 -3.04 -22.57
N LYS A 268 -10.75 -2.08 -21.82
CA LYS A 268 -9.59 -1.29 -22.24
C LYS A 268 -8.44 -1.47 -21.25
N PRO A 269 -7.46 -2.35 -21.55
CA PRO A 269 -6.38 -2.71 -20.60
C PRO A 269 -5.62 -1.51 -20.03
N ARG A 270 -5.37 -0.46 -20.83
CA ARG A 270 -4.70 0.74 -20.32
C ARG A 270 -5.60 1.61 -19.45
N MET A 271 -6.89 1.70 -19.79
CA MET A 271 -7.87 2.49 -19.03
C MET A 271 -8.04 1.91 -17.62
N ILE A 272 -8.29 0.61 -17.51
CA ILE A 272 -8.42 -0.04 -16.19
C ILE A 272 -7.14 0.13 -15.37
N ALA A 273 -5.97 0.04 -16.01
CA ALA A 273 -4.71 0.23 -15.32
C ALA A 273 -4.56 1.65 -14.75
N ASP A 274 -4.83 2.67 -15.57
CA ASP A 274 -4.79 4.07 -15.13
C ASP A 274 -5.87 4.35 -14.04
N VAL A 275 -7.07 3.76 -14.15
CA VAL A 275 -8.14 3.86 -13.14
C VAL A 275 -7.71 3.28 -11.80
N PHE A 276 -7.09 2.09 -11.80
CA PHE A 276 -6.63 1.47 -10.56
C PHE A 276 -5.50 2.24 -9.90
N LEU A 277 -4.56 2.78 -10.68
CA LEU A 277 -3.50 3.63 -10.14
C LEU A 277 -4.07 4.87 -9.45
N ASP A 278 -5.05 5.53 -10.09
CA ASP A 278 -5.70 6.72 -9.53
C ASP A 278 -6.48 6.41 -8.24
N VAL A 279 -7.23 5.30 -8.20
CA VAL A 279 -8.08 4.92 -7.05
C VAL A 279 -7.24 4.47 -5.85
N VAL A 280 -6.18 3.71 -6.09
CA VAL A 280 -5.48 2.99 -5.02
C VAL A 280 -4.22 3.71 -4.54
N LEU A 281 -3.48 4.36 -5.44
CA LEU A 281 -2.13 4.84 -5.12
C LEU A 281 -2.06 6.31 -4.70
N LEU A 282 -3.02 7.13 -5.11
CA LEU A 282 -2.91 8.58 -4.94
C LEU A 282 -3.49 9.03 -3.60
N ILE A 283 -2.65 9.52 -2.69
CA ILE A 283 -3.05 9.94 -1.33
C ILE A 283 -4.07 11.11 -1.33
N GLU A 284 -4.02 11.99 -2.33
CA GLU A 284 -4.98 13.10 -2.48
C GLU A 284 -6.31 12.64 -3.12
N ASN A 285 -6.38 11.40 -3.61
CA ASN A 285 -7.52 10.84 -4.33
C ASN A 285 -8.06 9.60 -3.59
N GLN A 286 -8.36 9.75 -2.31
CA GLN A 286 -8.80 8.65 -1.44
C GLN A 286 -10.20 8.89 -0.86
N ILE A 287 -10.84 7.80 -0.50
CA ILE A 287 -12.09 7.74 0.28
C ILE A 287 -11.78 7.01 1.59
N PRO A 288 -12.40 7.41 2.73
CA PRO A 288 -12.25 6.67 3.98
C PRO A 288 -12.66 5.20 3.83
N PHE A 289 -11.78 4.28 4.21
CA PHE A 289 -11.97 2.85 4.03
C PHE A 289 -13.23 2.33 4.73
N PHE A 290 -13.52 2.84 5.92
CA PHE A 290 -14.72 2.48 6.70
C PHE A 290 -16.03 2.72 5.94
N LEU A 291 -16.06 3.72 5.04
CA LEU A 291 -17.25 4.02 4.24
C LEU A 291 -17.48 2.92 3.20
N LEU A 292 -16.40 2.42 2.58
CA LEU A 292 -16.45 1.30 1.65
C LEU A 292 -16.83 0.00 2.38
N GLU A 293 -16.28 -0.24 3.57
CA GLU A 293 -16.65 -1.38 4.41
C GLU A 293 -18.14 -1.37 4.75
N GLY A 294 -18.65 -0.26 5.30
CA GLY A 294 -20.05 -0.20 5.69
C GLY A 294 -21.03 -0.28 4.50
N LEU A 295 -20.69 0.29 3.35
CA LEU A 295 -21.48 0.11 2.13
C LEU A 295 -21.41 -1.33 1.61
N TYR A 296 -20.26 -1.99 1.70
CA TYR A 296 -20.12 -3.39 1.35
C TYR A 296 -20.93 -4.29 2.29
N ASP A 297 -21.01 -3.98 3.58
CA ASP A 297 -21.79 -4.73 4.56
C ASP A 297 -23.28 -4.76 4.22
N LEU A 298 -23.82 -3.70 3.60
CA LEU A 298 -25.20 -3.65 3.11
C LEU A 298 -25.46 -4.58 1.92
N VAL A 299 -24.44 -4.99 1.17
CA VAL A 299 -24.60 -5.86 0.00
C VAL A 299 -25.07 -7.26 0.43
N ASP A 300 -26.04 -7.81 -0.30
CA ASP A 300 -26.56 -9.16 -0.04
C ASP A 300 -25.45 -10.21 -0.19
N SER A 301 -25.39 -11.16 0.76
CA SER A 301 -24.37 -12.21 0.82
C SER A 301 -24.27 -13.04 -0.46
N ARG A 302 -25.37 -13.16 -1.22
CA ARG A 302 -25.40 -13.84 -2.52
C ARG A 302 -24.47 -13.21 -3.55
N TYR A 303 -24.17 -11.92 -3.44
CA TYR A 303 -23.29 -11.20 -4.36
C TYR A 303 -21.83 -11.11 -3.90
N LYS A 304 -21.55 -11.53 -2.65
CA LYS A 304 -20.22 -11.50 -2.02
C LYS A 304 -19.39 -12.77 -2.26
N GLY A 305 -20.03 -13.85 -2.70
CA GLY A 305 -19.37 -15.15 -2.84
C GLY A 305 -18.81 -15.63 -1.49
N ASN A 306 -17.51 -15.96 -1.45
CA ASN A 306 -16.83 -16.38 -0.22
C ASN A 306 -16.17 -15.21 0.54
N LEU A 307 -16.19 -13.98 0.01
CA LEU A 307 -15.48 -12.83 0.56
C LEU A 307 -16.46 -11.99 1.40
N SER A 308 -16.62 -12.38 2.66
CA SER A 308 -17.64 -11.77 3.53
C SER A 308 -17.28 -10.35 3.95
N PHE A 309 -15.98 -10.01 4.00
CA PHE A 309 -15.49 -8.70 4.40
C PHE A 309 -14.85 -7.95 3.24
N PHE A 310 -15.00 -6.63 3.23
CA PHE A 310 -14.42 -5.78 2.18
C PHE A 310 -12.89 -5.81 2.19
N VAL A 311 -12.28 -6.01 3.36
CA VAL A 311 -10.84 -6.18 3.52
C VAL A 311 -10.32 -7.38 2.74
N ASP A 312 -11.02 -8.53 2.79
CA ASP A 312 -10.63 -9.73 2.04
C ASP A 312 -10.74 -9.49 0.53
N LEU A 313 -11.81 -8.81 0.11
CA LEU A 313 -12.02 -8.43 -1.28
C LEU A 313 -10.92 -7.48 -1.78
N THR A 314 -10.54 -6.50 -0.96
CA THR A 314 -9.45 -5.57 -1.25
C THR A 314 -8.11 -6.30 -1.32
N HIS A 315 -7.85 -7.24 -0.40
CA HIS A 315 -6.64 -8.06 -0.40
C HIS A 315 -6.50 -8.84 -1.72
N GLU A 316 -7.52 -9.58 -2.13
CA GLU A 316 -7.51 -10.34 -3.38
C GLU A 316 -7.34 -9.44 -4.62
N PHE A 317 -7.95 -8.25 -4.60
CA PHE A 317 -7.82 -7.27 -5.66
C PHE A 317 -6.39 -6.71 -5.80
N LEU A 318 -5.79 -6.30 -4.68
CA LEU A 318 -4.45 -5.71 -4.68
C LEU A 318 -3.35 -6.74 -4.92
N LYS A 319 -3.55 -7.96 -4.45
CA LYS A 319 -2.69 -9.13 -4.65
C LYS A 319 -2.23 -9.28 -6.09
N ASP A 320 -3.16 -9.34 -7.04
CA ASP A 320 -2.83 -9.54 -8.45
C ASP A 320 -2.31 -8.26 -9.12
N TYR A 321 -2.81 -7.09 -8.71
CA TYR A 321 -2.59 -5.85 -9.44
C TYR A 321 -1.33 -5.10 -9.02
N VAL A 322 -1.09 -4.99 -7.71
CA VAL A 322 0.14 -4.44 -7.13
C VAL A 322 1.19 -5.55 -6.94
N LYS A 323 0.86 -6.80 -7.32
CA LYS A 323 1.68 -8.01 -7.13
C LYS A 323 2.12 -8.17 -5.68
N ILE A 324 1.18 -7.99 -4.75
CA ILE A 324 1.46 -8.05 -3.32
C ILE A 324 1.90 -9.47 -2.89
N ASP A 325 1.67 -10.49 -3.71
CA ASP A 325 2.21 -11.84 -3.53
C ASP A 325 3.74 -11.92 -3.62
N GLU A 326 4.35 -10.95 -4.31
CA GLU A 326 5.80 -10.77 -4.26
C GLU A 326 6.24 -10.15 -2.92
N PHE A 327 5.34 -9.88 -1.97
CA PHE A 327 5.54 -9.35 -0.61
C PHE A 327 5.07 -10.41 0.42
N PRO A 328 5.44 -10.35 1.72
CA PRO A 328 5.44 -11.52 2.60
C PRO A 328 4.04 -12.05 2.92
N ALA A 329 3.52 -12.97 2.11
CA ALA A 329 2.31 -13.71 2.42
C ALA A 329 2.48 -14.65 3.64
N ASP A 330 3.71 -15.02 3.99
CA ASP A 330 3.94 -15.99 5.06
C ASP A 330 3.80 -15.37 6.47
N HIS A 331 3.96 -14.04 6.62
CA HIS A 331 3.96 -13.37 7.94
C HIS A 331 3.43 -11.92 7.97
N ALA A 332 3.04 -11.31 6.84
CA ALA A 332 2.41 -10.00 6.91
C ALA A 332 1.10 -10.13 7.71
N PRO A 333 0.81 -9.21 8.65
CA PRO A 333 -0.55 -9.08 9.12
C PRO A 333 -1.35 -8.65 7.90
N VAL A 334 -1.98 -9.61 7.21
CA VAL A 334 -3.15 -9.32 6.38
C VAL A 334 -3.98 -8.39 7.25
N PRO A 335 -4.35 -7.18 6.79
CA PRO A 335 -5.20 -6.31 7.57
C PRO A 335 -6.37 -7.17 8.05
N GLN A 336 -6.42 -7.51 9.34
CA GLN A 336 -7.53 -8.28 9.85
C GLN A 336 -8.72 -7.32 9.93
N VAL A 337 -9.92 -7.91 9.84
CA VAL A 337 -11.15 -7.21 10.19
C VAL A 337 -10.92 -6.47 11.51
N ASN A 338 -11.10 -5.14 11.52
CA ASN A 338 -10.86 -4.22 12.64
C ASN A 338 -9.43 -3.67 12.87
N HIS A 339 -8.48 -3.79 11.94
CA HIS A 339 -7.15 -3.15 12.09
C HIS A 339 -7.09 -1.62 11.89
N GLY A 340 -8.23 -0.98 11.63
CA GLY A 340 -8.29 0.49 11.58
C GLY A 340 -7.62 1.10 10.34
N VAL A 341 -7.57 0.35 9.23
CA VAL A 341 -7.11 0.84 7.92
C VAL A 341 -7.84 2.12 7.56
N LYS A 342 -7.11 3.15 7.13
CA LYS A 342 -7.70 4.46 6.86
C LYS A 342 -8.21 4.62 5.43
N HIS A 343 -7.46 4.14 4.44
CA HIS A 343 -7.74 4.20 2.99
C HIS A 343 -6.79 3.24 2.25
N PHE A 344 -6.86 3.16 0.90
CA PHE A 344 -6.07 2.18 0.13
C PHE A 344 -4.55 2.37 0.23
N VAL A 345 -4.05 3.61 0.23
CA VAL A 345 -2.61 3.84 0.41
C VAL A 345 -2.11 3.30 1.77
N ASP A 346 -2.89 3.47 2.84
CA ASP A 346 -2.58 2.89 4.15
C ASP A 346 -2.73 1.36 4.14
N PHE A 347 -3.73 0.82 3.42
CA PHE A 347 -3.88 -0.61 3.19
C PHE A 347 -2.60 -1.21 2.55
N ILE A 348 -2.07 -0.58 1.50
CA ILE A 348 -0.84 -1.03 0.86
C ILE A 348 0.33 -0.96 1.84
N ARG A 349 0.43 0.11 2.64
CA ARG A 349 1.50 0.27 3.64
C ARG A 349 1.60 -0.93 4.59
N TYR A 350 0.49 -1.57 4.98
CA TYR A 350 0.51 -2.74 5.87
C TYR A 350 1.39 -3.89 5.34
N TYR A 351 1.47 -4.08 4.02
CA TYR A 351 2.31 -5.13 3.43
C TYR A 351 3.81 -4.85 3.52
N TYR A 352 4.19 -3.60 3.80
CA TYR A 352 5.57 -3.19 4.00
C TYR A 352 5.95 -3.14 5.49
N LEU A 353 4.98 -3.36 6.40
CA LEU A 353 5.27 -3.39 7.82
C LEU A 353 5.99 -4.70 8.18
N PRO A 354 6.97 -4.65 9.08
CA PRO A 354 7.52 -5.86 9.66
C PRO A 354 6.42 -6.62 10.43
N PRO A 355 6.55 -7.95 10.60
CA PRO A 355 5.74 -8.68 11.56
C PRO A 355 5.81 -8.00 12.92
N SER A 356 4.71 -8.00 13.68
CA SER A 356 4.68 -7.43 15.04
C SER A 356 5.90 -7.92 15.82
N PRO A 357 6.64 -7.04 16.52
CA PRO A 357 7.75 -7.49 17.35
C PRO A 357 7.25 -8.58 18.28
N VAL A 358 7.93 -9.72 18.31
CA VAL A 358 7.76 -10.67 19.41
C VAL A 358 8.22 -9.92 20.66
N GLU A 359 7.34 -9.83 21.67
CA GLU A 359 7.70 -9.29 22.98
C GLU A 359 9.01 -9.97 23.45
N GLY A 360 10.12 -9.23 23.42
CA GLY A 360 11.44 -9.75 23.79
C GLY A 360 12.57 -9.48 22.80
N GLU A 361 12.30 -9.02 21.57
CA GLU A 361 13.39 -8.41 20.78
C GLU A 361 13.75 -7.06 21.38
N ASN A 362 14.85 -7.03 22.12
CA ASN A 362 15.52 -5.80 22.51
C ASN A 362 15.89 -5.04 21.23
N HIS A 363 15.01 -4.17 20.75
CA HIS A 363 15.47 -3.02 19.98
C HIS A 363 16.40 -2.26 20.94
N ASP A 364 17.70 -2.41 20.74
CA ASP A 364 18.73 -1.62 21.39
C ASP A 364 18.32 -0.15 21.24
N ARG A 365 17.78 0.41 22.32
CA ARG A 365 17.30 1.80 22.34
C ARG A 365 18.51 2.69 22.06
N PRO A 366 18.44 3.61 21.09
CA PRO A 366 19.49 4.59 20.91
C PRO A 366 19.51 5.58 22.08
N ARG A 367 20.71 6.15 22.29
CA ARG A 367 21.11 6.98 23.44
C ARG A 367 20.07 8.04 23.81
N GLU A 368 19.61 8.00 25.05
CA GLU A 368 18.86 9.10 25.67
C GLU A 368 19.71 10.38 25.66
N GLY A 369 19.17 11.47 25.08
CA GLY A 369 19.75 12.82 25.20
C GLY A 369 20.06 13.57 23.89
N GLU A 370 19.83 13.00 22.71
CA GLU A 370 20.07 13.71 21.44
C GLU A 370 18.85 14.49 20.95
N ASN A 371 19.09 15.55 20.16
CA ASN A 371 18.02 16.39 19.60
C ASN A 371 17.30 15.63 18.46
N PRO A 372 15.97 15.45 18.50
CA PRO A 372 15.22 14.74 17.45
C PRO A 372 15.31 15.38 16.05
N ASN A 373 15.81 16.61 15.94
CA ASN A 373 16.02 17.33 14.69
C ASN A 373 17.46 17.29 14.15
N SER A 374 18.37 16.48 14.72
CA SER A 374 19.74 16.37 14.20
C SER A 374 19.78 15.60 12.88
N HIS A 375 20.50 16.14 11.89
CA HIS A 375 20.78 15.42 10.64
C HIS A 375 21.55 14.11 10.91
N PRO A 376 21.36 13.08 10.07
CA PRO A 376 22.09 11.83 10.21
C PRO A 376 23.61 12.05 10.17
N ARG A 377 24.35 11.41 11.06
CA ARG A 377 25.82 11.46 11.03
C ARG A 377 26.36 10.69 9.83
N VAL A 378 27.59 10.98 9.42
CA VAL A 378 28.25 10.27 8.31
C VAL A 378 28.28 8.75 8.53
N GLU A 379 28.41 8.28 9.78
CA GLU A 379 28.38 6.84 10.10
C GLU A 379 26.99 6.19 9.98
N GLU A 380 25.93 6.98 9.83
CA GLU A 380 24.53 6.53 9.70
C GLU A 380 24.11 6.40 8.23
N ILE A 381 24.88 6.99 7.30
CA ILE A 381 24.68 6.84 5.87
C ILE A 381 25.40 5.56 5.42
N PRO A 382 24.72 4.63 4.73
CA PRO A 382 25.37 3.41 4.23
C PRO A 382 26.38 3.74 3.12
N PRO A 383 27.47 2.97 2.97
CA PRO A 383 28.33 3.06 1.80
C PRO A 383 27.57 2.71 0.50
N SER A 384 28.04 3.23 -0.64
CA SER A 384 27.46 2.88 -1.94
C SER A 384 27.70 1.41 -2.29
N VAL A 385 26.86 0.83 -3.13
CA VAL A 385 26.99 -0.57 -3.58
C VAL A 385 28.37 -0.84 -4.17
N THR A 386 28.90 0.08 -4.98
CA THR A 386 30.26 -0.04 -5.54
C THR A 386 31.33 -0.13 -4.45
N VAL A 387 31.24 0.69 -3.39
CA VAL A 387 32.20 0.65 -2.29
C VAL A 387 32.10 -0.65 -1.50
N LEU A 388 30.87 -1.14 -1.30
CA LEU A 388 30.62 -2.43 -0.65
C LEU A 388 31.19 -3.59 -1.47
N ASP A 389 30.97 -3.59 -2.79
CA ASP A 389 31.48 -4.59 -3.72
C ASP A 389 33.02 -4.61 -3.75
N ASP A 390 33.65 -3.43 -3.87
CA ASP A 390 35.12 -3.29 -3.83
C ASP A 390 35.70 -3.80 -2.48
N ALA A 391 35.03 -3.53 -1.36
CA ALA A 391 35.40 -4.06 -0.05
C ALA A 391 35.21 -5.59 0.08
N GLY A 392 34.52 -6.20 -0.88
CA GLY A 392 34.29 -7.63 -0.98
C GLY A 392 33.05 -8.12 -0.25
N VAL A 393 32.06 -7.26 -0.04
CA VAL A 393 30.74 -7.64 0.47
C VAL A 393 30.05 -8.51 -0.57
N GLN A 394 29.50 -9.65 -0.14
CA GLN A 394 28.72 -10.52 -1.00
C GLN A 394 27.25 -10.13 -0.98
N PHE A 395 26.70 -9.79 -2.13
CA PHE A 395 25.29 -9.50 -2.28
C PHE A 395 24.49 -10.79 -2.44
N VAL A 396 23.54 -11.01 -1.54
CA VAL A 396 22.70 -12.21 -1.54
C VAL A 396 21.25 -11.78 -1.69
N THR A 397 20.61 -12.26 -2.76
CA THR A 397 19.18 -12.03 -2.99
C THR A 397 18.35 -13.04 -2.19
N ARG A 398 17.36 -12.56 -1.44
CA ARG A 398 16.36 -13.42 -0.81
C ARG A 398 15.24 -13.67 -1.83
N ARG A 399 15.09 -14.94 -2.26
CA ARG A 399 14.09 -15.36 -3.26
C ARG A 399 12.65 -15.34 -2.74
N THR A 400 12.46 -15.20 -1.44
CA THR A 400 11.14 -15.06 -0.83
C THR A 400 10.79 -13.58 -0.74
N THR A 401 9.54 -13.28 -1.10
CA THR A 401 8.74 -12.11 -0.72
C THR A 401 9.45 -10.86 -0.18
N PHE A 402 9.26 -9.72 -0.85
CA PHE A 402 9.74 -8.38 -0.55
C PHE A 402 9.39 -7.95 0.88
N SER A 403 10.29 -8.25 1.81
CA SER A 403 10.33 -7.64 3.12
C SER A 403 11.28 -6.47 3.07
N LEU A 404 10.95 -5.34 3.73
CA LEU A 404 11.90 -4.25 3.94
C LEU A 404 13.09 -4.65 4.83
N ASP A 405 13.13 -5.89 5.34
CA ASP A 405 14.20 -6.37 6.19
C ASP A 405 15.49 -6.67 5.41
N ILE A 406 16.55 -5.93 5.75
CA ILE A 406 17.89 -6.05 5.17
C ILE A 406 18.85 -6.47 6.29
N GLN A 407 19.65 -7.50 6.04
CA GLN A 407 20.53 -8.09 7.03
C GLN A 407 21.97 -8.12 6.52
N PHE A 408 22.92 -7.86 7.42
CA PHE A 408 24.35 -7.98 7.13
C PHE A 408 25.02 -8.94 8.10
N ASN A 409 25.43 -10.09 7.57
CA ASN A 409 25.97 -11.21 8.35
C ASN A 409 27.29 -11.67 7.72
N ASN A 410 28.40 -11.55 8.47
CA ASN A 410 29.72 -12.08 8.10
C ASN A 410 30.22 -11.70 6.69
N GLY A 411 29.98 -10.45 6.25
CA GLY A 411 30.37 -9.99 4.92
C GLY A 411 29.34 -10.27 3.81
N SER A 412 28.22 -10.93 4.12
CA SER A 412 27.10 -11.10 3.20
C SER A 412 25.98 -10.11 3.53
N LEU A 413 25.58 -9.32 2.53
CA LEU A 413 24.46 -8.38 2.61
C LEU A 413 23.25 -9.00 1.91
N ILE A 414 22.24 -9.31 2.70
CA ILE A 414 21.00 -9.93 2.25
C ILE A 414 19.98 -8.83 1.99
N ILE A 415 19.59 -8.69 0.72
CA ILE A 415 18.62 -7.68 0.26
C ILE A 415 17.45 -8.40 -0.42
N PRO A 416 16.18 -8.01 -0.18
CA PRO A 416 15.04 -8.52 -0.93
C PRO A 416 15.20 -8.23 -2.43
N ASN A 417 14.72 -9.15 -3.27
CA ASN A 417 14.52 -8.83 -4.68
C ASN A 417 13.38 -7.80 -4.82
N PHE A 418 13.57 -6.76 -5.62
CA PHE A 418 12.49 -5.84 -5.95
C PHE A 418 12.44 -5.50 -7.42
N ARG A 419 11.21 -5.45 -7.93
CA ARG A 419 10.90 -5.08 -9.30
C ARG A 419 10.61 -3.59 -9.37
N VAL A 420 11.22 -2.93 -10.36
CA VAL A 420 10.94 -1.52 -10.67
C VAL A 420 10.24 -1.44 -12.02
N ASP A 421 9.01 -0.95 -11.99
CA ASP A 421 8.11 -0.75 -13.13
C ASP A 421 7.66 0.73 -13.20
N ASP A 422 6.91 1.11 -14.23
CA ASP A 422 6.50 2.50 -14.51
C ASP A 422 5.74 3.21 -13.36
N TRP A 423 5.09 2.44 -12.49
CA TRP A 423 4.27 2.96 -11.38
C TRP A 423 5.01 2.99 -10.04
N THR A 424 6.22 2.42 -9.96
CA THR A 424 7.01 2.32 -8.71
C THR A 424 7.31 3.70 -8.13
N GLU A 425 7.60 4.70 -8.97
CA GLU A 425 7.83 6.08 -8.52
C GLU A 425 6.59 6.64 -7.80
N THR A 426 5.41 6.51 -8.43
CA THR A 426 4.14 6.99 -7.88
C THR A 426 3.80 6.26 -6.58
N LEU A 427 3.98 4.94 -6.52
CA LEU A 427 3.72 4.15 -5.31
C LEU A 427 4.53 4.67 -4.12
N PHE A 428 5.86 4.69 -4.24
CA PHE A 428 6.72 5.07 -3.11
C PHE A 428 6.53 6.53 -2.72
N ARG A 429 6.32 7.43 -3.69
CA ARG A 429 6.04 8.85 -3.41
C ARG A 429 4.79 9.04 -2.56
N ASN A 430 3.71 8.30 -2.84
CA ASN A 430 2.47 8.41 -2.09
C ASN A 430 2.56 7.73 -0.72
N LEU A 431 3.22 6.57 -0.63
CA LEU A 431 3.47 5.89 0.64
C LEU A 431 4.35 6.74 1.59
N ILE A 432 5.41 7.33 1.06
CA ILE A 432 6.29 8.25 1.80
C ILE A 432 5.50 9.50 2.23
N ALA A 433 4.74 10.10 1.31
CA ALA A 433 3.92 11.27 1.66
C ALA A 433 2.97 10.95 2.81
N PHE A 434 2.34 9.77 2.79
CA PHE A 434 1.48 9.30 3.87
C PHE A 434 2.28 9.11 5.18
N GLU A 435 3.39 8.37 5.19
CA GLU A 435 4.22 8.18 6.40
C GLU A 435 4.80 9.48 6.97
N GLN A 436 5.03 10.48 6.12
CA GLN A 436 5.60 11.76 6.52
C GLN A 436 4.56 12.75 7.03
N CYS A 437 3.28 12.57 6.67
CA CYS A 437 2.17 13.39 7.14
C CYS A 437 1.40 12.76 8.31
N HIS A 438 1.26 11.43 8.30
CA HIS A 438 0.58 10.67 9.33
C HIS A 438 1.54 10.33 10.47
N ASP A 439 1.10 10.51 11.71
CA ASP A 439 1.93 10.31 12.91
C ASP A 439 2.10 8.81 13.22
N HIS A 440 2.91 8.14 12.40
CA HIS A 440 3.41 6.80 12.71
C HIS A 440 4.73 6.93 13.46
N GLN A 441 4.81 6.29 14.63
CA GLN A 441 6.03 6.21 15.44
C GLN A 441 7.24 5.68 14.63
N MET A 442 7.00 4.87 13.60
CA MET A 442 8.03 4.31 12.71
C MET A 442 7.64 4.49 11.23
N LYS A 443 8.54 5.11 10.46
CA LYS A 443 8.39 5.43 9.03
C LYS A 443 9.19 4.44 8.17
N TYR A 444 8.75 3.19 8.11
CA TYR A 444 9.52 2.08 7.55
C TYR A 444 9.90 2.30 6.08
N ILE A 445 8.94 2.72 5.26
CA ILE A 445 9.15 2.88 3.82
C ILE A 445 10.10 4.07 3.57
N SER A 446 9.91 5.16 4.31
CA SER A 446 10.79 6.33 4.28
C SER A 446 12.23 5.98 4.66
N GLN A 447 12.42 5.20 5.72
CA GLN A 447 13.74 4.76 6.17
C GLN A 447 14.41 3.80 5.17
N PHE A 448 13.64 2.91 4.56
CA PHE A 448 14.14 2.02 3.50
C PHE A 448 14.60 2.82 2.29
N ILE A 449 13.80 3.77 1.82
CA ILE A 449 14.17 4.61 0.68
C ILE A 449 15.40 5.47 1.00
N PHE A 450 15.53 5.95 2.24
CA PHE A 450 16.74 6.65 2.68
C PHE A 450 17.99 5.75 2.62
N LEU A 451 17.89 4.51 3.11
CA LEU A 451 18.99 3.53 3.00
C LEU A 451 19.35 3.25 1.54
N MET A 452 18.35 2.94 0.70
CA MET A 452 18.55 2.64 -0.71
C MET A 452 19.13 3.83 -1.48
N GLY A 453 18.69 5.05 -1.18
CA GLY A 453 19.25 6.27 -1.76
C GLY A 453 20.72 6.49 -1.39
N GLY A 454 21.14 6.13 -0.17
CA GLY A 454 22.56 6.16 0.21
C GLY A 454 23.40 5.09 -0.51
N MET A 455 22.81 3.92 -0.79
CA MET A 455 23.49 2.81 -1.46
C MET A 455 23.57 2.97 -2.98
N ILE A 456 22.53 3.53 -3.62
CA ILE A 456 22.41 3.68 -5.08
C ILE A 456 22.68 5.13 -5.48
N ASN A 457 23.95 5.47 -5.71
CA ASN A 457 24.34 6.82 -6.10
C ASN A 457 24.56 6.96 -7.62
N THR A 458 24.93 5.87 -8.29
CA THR A 458 25.34 5.85 -9.70
C THR A 458 24.72 4.69 -10.47
N SER A 459 24.76 4.72 -11.80
CA SER A 459 24.35 3.58 -12.63
C SER A 459 25.20 2.33 -12.41
N LYS A 460 26.48 2.49 -12.03
CA LYS A 460 27.33 1.35 -11.64
C LYS A 460 26.79 0.62 -10.40
N ASP A 461 26.26 1.37 -9.42
CA ASP A 461 25.61 0.77 -8.25
C ASP A 461 24.38 -0.05 -8.67
N VAL A 462 23.61 0.47 -9.64
CA VAL A 462 22.47 -0.24 -10.22
C VAL A 462 22.90 -1.50 -10.98
N ASP A 463 23.94 -1.42 -11.81
CA ASP A 463 24.47 -2.55 -12.58
C ASP A 463 24.79 -3.73 -11.66
N LEU A 464 25.51 -3.46 -10.56
CA LEU A 464 25.87 -4.46 -9.56
C LEU A 464 24.64 -5.09 -8.91
N LEU A 465 23.63 -4.29 -8.54
CA LEU A 465 22.40 -4.82 -7.95
C LEU A 465 21.58 -5.67 -8.94
N ILE A 466 21.60 -5.33 -10.24
CA ILE A 466 20.96 -6.13 -11.29
C ILE A 466 21.73 -7.44 -11.51
N GLU A 467 23.06 -7.39 -11.58
CA GLU A 467 23.92 -8.57 -11.75
C GLU A 467 23.70 -9.60 -10.62
N HIS A 468 23.54 -9.12 -9.40
CA HIS A 468 23.27 -9.96 -8.23
C HIS A 468 21.78 -10.34 -8.07
N GLY A 469 20.92 -9.96 -9.01
CA GLY A 469 19.49 -10.29 -9.00
C GLY A 469 18.73 -9.68 -7.82
N ILE A 470 19.19 -8.55 -7.29
CA ILE A 470 18.49 -7.77 -6.27
C ILE A 470 17.46 -6.87 -6.94
N ILE A 471 17.83 -6.24 -8.06
CA ILE A 471 16.91 -5.39 -8.83
C ILE A 471 16.52 -6.10 -10.12
N SER A 472 15.22 -6.07 -10.43
CA SER A 472 14.74 -6.31 -11.78
C SER A 472 14.04 -5.05 -12.30
N SER A 473 14.54 -4.47 -13.39
CA SER A 473 14.01 -3.22 -13.95
C SER A 473 13.28 -3.47 -15.27
N MET A 474 12.11 -2.86 -15.43
CA MET A 474 11.44 -2.67 -16.72
C MET A 474 11.74 -1.29 -17.34
N LEU A 475 12.54 -0.46 -16.68
CA LEU A 475 12.94 0.85 -17.20
C LEU A 475 13.99 0.73 -18.30
N GLY A 476 14.08 1.75 -19.14
CA GLY A 476 14.93 1.76 -20.34
C GLY A 476 16.43 1.93 -20.08
N SER A 477 16.84 2.45 -18.92
CA SER A 477 18.26 2.70 -18.58
C SER A 477 18.53 2.54 -17.08
N ASN A 478 19.76 2.13 -16.76
CA ASN A 478 20.24 2.04 -15.38
C ASN A 478 20.55 3.44 -14.78
N ASP A 479 20.84 4.43 -15.63
CA ASP A 479 20.94 5.83 -15.21
C ASP A 479 19.59 6.33 -14.70
N ASP A 480 18.51 6.04 -15.42
CA ASP A 480 17.15 6.43 -15.04
C ASP A 480 16.75 5.81 -13.69
N LEU A 481 17.19 4.57 -13.44
CA LEU A 481 16.93 3.89 -12.17
C LEU A 481 17.70 4.52 -11.00
N SER A 482 18.98 4.85 -11.18
CA SER A 482 19.74 5.54 -10.14
C SER A 482 19.14 6.92 -9.83
N ALA A 483 18.75 7.65 -10.88
CA ALA A 483 18.08 8.94 -10.76
C ALA A 483 16.71 8.81 -10.07
N LEU A 484 15.97 7.74 -10.33
CA LEU A 484 14.70 7.45 -9.67
C LEU A 484 14.85 7.37 -8.15
N PHE A 485 15.77 6.56 -7.63
CA PHE A 485 15.98 6.43 -6.18
C PHE A 485 16.38 7.76 -5.53
N ASN A 486 17.26 8.51 -6.18
CA ASN A 486 17.64 9.85 -5.74
C ASN A 486 16.45 10.82 -5.71
N ARG A 487 15.58 10.79 -6.72
CA ARG A 487 14.38 11.63 -6.80
C ARG A 487 13.30 11.25 -5.78
N ILE A 488 13.11 9.95 -5.49
CA ILE A 488 12.14 9.48 -4.49
C ILE A 488 12.60 9.84 -3.07
N GLY A 489 13.91 9.74 -2.80
CA GLY A 489 14.51 10.11 -1.50
C GLY A 489 14.51 11.62 -1.21
N GLN A 490 14.26 12.46 -2.21
CA GLN A 490 14.27 13.91 -2.05
C GLN A 490 13.14 14.38 -1.11
N GLY A 491 13.52 15.15 -0.08
CA GLY A 491 12.56 15.70 0.90
C GLY A 491 12.10 14.71 1.98
N VAL A 492 12.60 13.46 1.97
CA VAL A 492 12.32 12.46 2.99
C VAL A 492 13.04 12.83 4.27
N ALA A 493 12.28 13.00 5.36
CA ALA A 493 12.84 13.23 6.68
C ALA A 493 12.93 11.91 7.46
N VAL A 494 14.14 11.55 7.87
CA VAL A 494 14.40 10.40 8.75
C VAL A 494 14.94 10.92 10.08
N ASN A 495 14.36 10.44 11.18
CA ASN A 495 14.85 10.72 12.52
C ASN A 495 15.91 9.66 12.89
N ALA A 496 17.13 10.13 13.18
CA ALA A 496 18.27 9.30 13.55
C ALA A 496 17.97 8.38 14.76
N GLN A 497 17.17 8.83 15.72
CA GLN A 497 16.80 8.06 16.91
C GLN A 497 15.86 6.89 16.61
N THR A 498 15.09 6.98 15.52
CA THR A 498 14.15 5.92 15.12
C THR A 498 14.63 5.17 13.89
N TYR A 499 15.86 5.41 13.43
CA TYR A 499 16.38 4.86 12.20
C TYR A 499 16.72 3.37 12.38
N ARG A 500 15.86 2.49 11.85
CA ARG A 500 15.94 1.03 11.94
C ARG A 500 17.26 0.50 11.38
N TYR A 501 17.76 1.10 10.30
CA TYR A 501 18.98 0.63 9.64
C TYR A 501 20.24 1.30 10.19
N LEU A 502 20.18 1.95 11.36
CA LEU A 502 21.34 2.59 11.98
C LEU A 502 22.46 1.59 12.24
N ILE A 503 22.16 0.50 12.95
CA ILE A 503 23.15 -0.55 13.28
C ILE A 503 23.65 -1.24 12.00
N LEU A 504 22.77 -1.49 11.03
CA LEU A 504 23.15 -2.04 9.74
C LEU A 504 24.18 -1.13 9.03
N SER A 505 23.88 0.17 8.93
CA SER A 505 24.73 1.16 8.25
C SER A 505 26.08 1.29 8.96
N GLN A 506 26.09 1.29 10.31
CA GLN A 506 27.33 1.30 11.09
C GLN A 506 28.18 0.06 10.86
N ARG A 507 27.58 -1.14 10.79
CA ARG A 507 28.30 -2.40 10.52
C ARG A 507 28.88 -2.42 9.11
N LEU A 508 28.14 -1.94 8.11
CA LEU A 508 28.63 -1.81 6.73
C LEU A 508 29.81 -0.84 6.66
N ASN A 509 29.68 0.34 7.29
CA ASN A 509 30.76 1.32 7.38
C ASN A 509 32.01 0.75 8.07
N ALA A 510 31.85 0.04 9.20
CA ALA A 510 32.95 -0.57 9.92
C ALA A 510 33.65 -1.67 9.09
N TYR A 511 32.89 -2.47 8.36
CA TYR A 511 33.42 -3.49 7.46
C TYR A 511 34.31 -2.88 6.38
N CYS A 512 33.83 -1.84 5.68
CA CYS A 512 34.60 -1.16 4.63
C CYS A 512 35.84 -0.44 5.16
N LYS A 513 35.82 0.01 6.42
CA LYS A 513 36.96 0.71 7.06
C LYS A 513 38.01 -0.24 7.65
N ALA A 514 37.76 -1.55 7.70
CA ALA A 514 38.75 -2.49 8.24
C ALA A 514 39.96 -2.58 7.29
N PRO A 515 41.20 -2.65 7.80
CA PRO A 515 42.41 -2.58 6.96
C PRO A 515 42.45 -3.62 5.84
N TRP A 516 42.05 -4.86 6.13
CA TRP A 516 41.99 -5.93 5.13
C TRP A 516 41.02 -5.61 3.97
N HIS A 517 39.86 -5.04 4.26
CA HIS A 517 38.86 -4.67 3.26
C HIS A 517 39.27 -3.43 2.46
N ILE A 518 39.98 -2.49 3.09
CA ILE A 518 40.59 -1.36 2.38
C ILE A 518 41.64 -1.86 1.37
N TRP A 519 42.55 -2.74 1.78
CA TRP A 519 43.56 -3.30 0.87
C TRP A 519 42.92 -4.12 -0.25
N LYS A 520 41.87 -4.90 0.05
CA LYS A 520 41.10 -5.64 -0.95
C LYS A 520 40.44 -4.70 -1.97
N ALA A 521 39.84 -3.60 -1.52
CA ALA A 521 39.24 -2.59 -2.39
C ALA A 521 40.27 -1.91 -3.29
N ILE A 522 41.42 -1.50 -2.74
CA ILE A 522 42.53 -0.92 -3.52
C ILE A 522 43.02 -1.92 -4.58
N LEU A 523 43.20 -3.18 -4.19
CA LEU A 523 43.67 -4.22 -5.10
C LEU A 523 42.67 -4.44 -6.25
N ASN A 524 41.37 -4.54 -5.93
CA ASN A 524 40.32 -4.71 -6.93
C ASN A 524 40.28 -3.53 -7.91
N ARG A 525 40.23 -2.30 -7.36
CA ARG A 525 40.10 -1.08 -8.15
C ARG A 525 41.32 -0.78 -9.02
N ASP A 526 42.52 -0.95 -8.48
CA ASP A 526 43.73 -0.45 -9.15
C ASP A 526 44.37 -1.51 -10.06
N TYR A 527 44.18 -2.80 -9.75
CA TYR A 527 44.87 -3.91 -10.41
C TYR A 527 43.98 -4.95 -11.10
N PHE A 528 42.72 -5.12 -10.67
CA PHE A 528 41.82 -6.12 -11.27
C PHE A 528 40.71 -5.52 -12.16
N ASN A 529 40.64 -4.20 -12.26
CA ASN A 529 39.64 -3.52 -13.09
C ASN A 529 39.83 -3.67 -14.61
N THR A 530 40.95 -4.19 -15.11
CA THR A 530 41.11 -4.50 -16.55
C THR A 530 41.82 -5.82 -16.79
N PRO A 531 41.48 -6.56 -17.87
CA PRO A 531 42.13 -7.83 -18.20
C PRO A 531 43.65 -7.71 -18.32
N TRP A 532 44.15 -6.59 -18.86
CA TRP A 532 45.59 -6.35 -19.01
C TRP A 532 46.31 -6.11 -17.69
N LYS A 533 45.69 -5.37 -16.76
CA LYS A 533 46.25 -5.18 -15.42
C LYS A 533 46.26 -6.48 -14.62
N LEU A 534 45.20 -7.29 -14.74
CA LEU A 534 45.14 -8.63 -14.17
C LEU A 534 46.24 -9.54 -14.74
N ALA A 535 46.42 -9.57 -16.06
CA ALA A 535 47.49 -10.37 -16.68
C ALA A 535 48.88 -9.91 -16.23
N SER A 536 49.09 -8.59 -16.14
CA SER A 536 50.36 -8.01 -15.68
C SER A 536 50.65 -8.33 -14.22
N THR A 537 49.65 -8.28 -13.33
CA THR A 537 49.83 -8.65 -11.92
C THR A 537 50.08 -10.13 -11.74
N ILE A 538 49.38 -11.00 -12.47
CA ILE A 538 49.65 -12.45 -12.46
C ILE A 538 51.08 -12.75 -12.93
N ALA A 539 51.53 -12.13 -14.03
CA ALA A 539 52.89 -12.30 -14.53
C ALA A 539 53.95 -11.83 -13.51
N ALA A 540 53.73 -10.69 -12.86
CA ALA A 540 54.61 -10.18 -11.82
C ALA A 540 54.71 -11.13 -10.61
N ILE A 541 53.57 -11.71 -10.16
CA ILE A 541 53.54 -12.69 -9.07
C ILE A 541 54.32 -13.96 -9.46
N ILE A 542 54.12 -14.48 -10.68
CA ILE A 542 54.84 -15.66 -11.17
C ILE A 542 56.35 -15.40 -11.18
N LEU A 543 56.78 -14.25 -11.71
CA LEU A 543 58.20 -13.87 -11.72
C LEU A 543 58.77 -13.74 -10.29
N LEU A 544 58.02 -13.18 -9.35
CA LEU A 544 58.43 -13.06 -7.95
C LEU A 544 58.59 -14.44 -7.29
N VAL A 545 57.68 -15.38 -7.54
CA VAL A 545 57.79 -16.76 -7.03
C VAL A 545 58.99 -17.48 -7.65
N LEU A 546 59.21 -17.35 -8.96
CA LEU A 546 60.35 -17.95 -9.65
C LEU A 546 61.69 -17.41 -9.12
N THR A 547 61.79 -16.10 -8.89
CA THR A 547 62.99 -15.47 -8.31
C THR A 547 63.25 -15.89 -6.87
N LEU A 548 62.19 -16.05 -6.05
CA LEU A 548 62.32 -16.59 -4.69
C LEU A 548 62.86 -18.02 -4.70
N ILE A 549 62.28 -18.89 -5.55
CA ILE A 549 62.75 -20.28 -5.74
C ILE A 549 64.20 -20.29 -6.18
N GLN A 550 64.56 -19.48 -7.19
CA GLN A 550 65.93 -19.36 -7.66
C GLN A 550 66.89 -18.95 -6.53
N THR A 551 66.50 -17.97 -5.71
CA THR A 551 67.31 -17.48 -4.59
C THR A 551 67.51 -18.57 -3.53
N ILE A 552 66.45 -19.31 -3.17
CA ILE A 552 66.52 -20.43 -2.23
C ILE A 552 67.42 -21.54 -2.77
N CYS A 553 67.27 -21.91 -4.05
CA CYS A 553 68.14 -22.89 -4.69
C CYS A 553 69.61 -22.45 -4.70
N SER A 554 69.89 -21.17 -4.99
CA SER A 554 71.25 -20.63 -4.94
C SER A 554 71.86 -20.67 -3.54
N ILE A 555 71.07 -20.37 -2.49
CA ILE A 555 71.53 -20.45 -1.09
C ILE A 555 71.78 -21.90 -0.67
N LEU A 556 70.92 -22.84 -1.07
CA LEU A 556 71.11 -24.28 -0.77
C LEU A 556 72.25 -24.93 -1.56
N SER A 557 72.65 -24.33 -2.69
CA SER A 557 73.81 -24.76 -3.48
C SER A 557 75.15 -24.18 -3.02
N LEU A 558 75.11 -23.23 -2.07
CA LEU A 558 76.26 -22.69 -1.35
C LEU A 558 76.54 -23.55 -0.12
#